data_AF-A0A6A6J5L0-F1
#
_entry.id   AF-A0A6A6J5L0-F1
#
_cell.length_a   1.000
_cell.length_b   1.000
_cell.length_c   1.000
_cell.angle_alpha   90.00
_cell.angle_beta   90.00
_cell.angle_gamma   90.00
#
_symmetry.space_group_name_H-M   'P 1'
#
loop_
_entity.id
_entity.type
_entity.pdbx_description
1 polymer ?
#
loop_
_entity_poly.entity_id
_entity_poly.type
_entity_poly.pdbx_seq_one_letter_code
_entity_poly.pdbx_strand_id
1 'polypeptide(L)'
;MAPKRTCKPSARAASVASTRISPPLRSTTRPSILKPARKKQATPKAAAAPARKMTPRAPKKAARSVRWGDQQATQTVEDSIEVEVDEGAERAERAERAERAERAERAERAERAARYESDERELDELFADGDRVLARLRASAPSAPSAPPSSPPHPPPVSSSPAPPEPLYDLHIQYFLRVNKKRESQDYEILSRRSFSILTIEDKVDSMIASEACSVQGREFEWIGRFVQFRADHPKGSWLSITLTDFSIAEGARFLDMIDGHLTRFKRPVDRIDVKLELQIKVSVLQKAFSARTANEPSSEPLQDKDAGTPYHTRQLLKEQQQIERVDELRTSMNHQSAIHQMWECCTEACRNFKHWCFVTPQGAHFVIEHVDIEAWGRSIFTGESTVHQPHYRIVEALKLHGNQLEVNPHNKKRRKHGDSSSSDSGNRLKKMQLQMMENTMMSQMMRFQEDEAARSERRELQCQQMEQLYPPVLPATTRRPATPGYHISAAKSAPIACSSSPVSGPGKEDTRQTVKDFFKWLIAQQPDDDRKPYEAAERVAVEEMWTIKDLKEMAKVKGDLYNLAVNKYNLEDGVVRHLKEEVRRFKTVYRTASSLVEMGSNLAGESG
;
A
#
# COMPACT_ATOMS: atom_id res chain seq x y z
N MET A 1 62.52 45.92 -46.93
CA MET A 1 62.37 46.38 -45.53
C MET A 1 62.07 45.16 -44.65
N ALA A 2 63.04 44.77 -43.83
CA ALA A 2 62.83 43.95 -42.63
C ALA A 2 62.42 44.91 -41.46
N PRO A 3 62.01 44.45 -40.25
CA PRO A 3 62.15 43.09 -39.70
C PRO A 3 61.02 42.53 -38.80
N LYS A 4 61.04 41.19 -38.71
CA LYS A 4 61.01 40.29 -37.52
C LYS A 4 60.36 40.75 -36.20
N ARG A 5 59.56 39.83 -35.61
CA ARG A 5 59.65 39.27 -34.22
C ARG A 5 58.48 38.28 -34.04
N THR A 6 58.64 36.95 -33.97
CA THR A 6 59.12 36.08 -32.87
C THR A 6 58.59 36.41 -31.47
N CYS A 7 57.78 35.52 -30.88
CA CYS A 7 58.13 34.77 -29.67
C CYS A 7 57.15 33.60 -29.43
N LYS A 8 57.74 32.48 -29.01
CA LYS A 8 57.12 31.19 -28.63
C LYS A 8 57.12 31.11 -27.07
N PRO A 9 56.80 29.96 -26.45
CA PRO A 9 55.92 29.84 -25.28
C PRO A 9 56.63 29.97 -23.92
N SER A 10 55.87 30.10 -22.83
CA SER A 10 56.38 29.95 -21.47
C SER A 10 55.70 28.78 -20.77
N ALA A 11 56.42 27.67 -20.67
CA ALA A 11 56.21 26.66 -19.65
C ALA A 11 56.94 27.10 -18.37
N ARG A 12 56.34 26.88 -17.20
CA ARG A 12 57.12 26.73 -15.96
C ARG A 12 56.48 25.69 -15.06
N ALA A 13 57.22 24.60 -14.90
CA ALA A 13 57.06 23.60 -13.86
C ALA A 13 57.73 24.05 -12.55
N ALA A 14 57.44 23.29 -11.49
CA ALA A 14 58.07 23.19 -10.16
C ALA A 14 57.25 23.78 -9.01
N SER A 15 57.31 23.30 -7.77
CA SER A 15 57.62 22.00 -7.15
C SER A 15 57.39 22.21 -5.64
N VAL A 16 56.91 21.18 -4.93
CA VAL A 16 57.27 20.81 -3.54
C VAL A 16 57.16 21.87 -2.41
N ALA A 17 56.27 21.60 -1.44
CA ALA A 17 56.49 21.65 0.04
C ALA A 17 55.13 21.29 0.69
N SER A 18 54.89 20.17 1.37
CA SER A 18 55.57 19.53 2.50
C SER A 18 55.80 20.48 3.67
N THR A 19 54.82 20.56 4.58
CA THR A 19 55.06 21.02 5.95
C THR A 19 54.22 20.19 6.92
N ARG A 20 54.92 19.24 7.54
CA ARG A 20 54.59 18.60 8.81
C ARG A 20 54.33 19.68 9.87
N ILE A 21 53.26 19.52 10.66
CA ILE A 21 53.23 20.04 12.04
C ILE A 21 52.69 18.94 12.96
N SER A 22 53.59 18.43 13.79
CA SER A 22 53.37 17.69 15.04
C SER A 22 54.71 17.78 15.79
N PRO A 23 54.79 17.66 17.13
CA PRO A 23 53.77 17.70 18.19
C PRO A 23 54.19 18.71 19.32
N PRO A 24 53.68 18.57 20.56
CA PRO A 24 54.67 18.18 21.56
C PRO A 24 54.23 17.04 22.48
N LEU A 25 55.19 16.14 22.69
CA LEU A 25 55.29 15.21 23.80
C LEU A 25 55.59 15.99 25.09
N ARG A 26 54.89 15.67 26.18
CA ARG A 26 55.49 15.62 27.52
C ARG A 26 55.20 14.26 28.13
N SER A 27 56.29 13.58 28.45
CA SER A 27 56.39 12.26 29.03
C SER A 27 56.33 12.31 30.56
N THR A 28 56.21 11.11 31.14
CA THR A 28 56.66 10.69 32.48
C THR A 28 55.89 11.30 33.66
N THR A 29 55.20 10.51 34.49
CA THR A 29 55.87 9.63 35.48
C THR A 29 54.92 8.51 35.95
N ARG A 30 55.43 7.28 35.99
CA ARG A 30 54.90 6.10 36.72
C ARG A 30 55.80 5.92 37.95
N PRO A 31 55.30 5.46 39.11
CA PRO A 31 55.35 4.01 39.44
C PRO A 31 54.04 3.56 40.15
N SER A 32 53.40 2.44 39.78
CA SER A 32 53.64 1.08 40.26
C SER A 32 53.73 0.96 41.79
N ILE A 33 52.82 0.19 42.42
CA ILE A 33 53.06 -0.76 43.53
C ILE A 33 51.74 -1.40 44.02
N LEU A 34 51.70 -2.75 43.95
CA LEU A 34 51.17 -3.78 44.88
C LEU A 34 49.79 -3.56 45.57
N LYS A 35 48.90 -4.52 45.84
CA LYS A 35 48.71 -5.98 45.68
C LYS A 35 47.29 -6.28 46.27
N PRO A 36 46.79 -7.55 46.22
CA PRO A 36 45.38 -7.89 46.38
C PRO A 36 44.98 -8.50 47.75
N ALA A 37 43.67 -8.80 47.86
CA ALA A 37 43.03 -9.92 48.58
C ALA A 37 42.81 -9.89 50.12
N ARG A 38 41.53 -10.07 50.53
CA ARG A 38 40.98 -10.99 51.56
C ARG A 38 39.56 -10.53 51.94
N LYS A 39 38.46 -11.30 51.82
CA LYS A 39 38.05 -12.60 52.41
C LYS A 39 37.79 -12.55 53.92
N LYS A 40 36.50 -12.69 54.31
CA LYS A 40 35.88 -13.24 55.55
C LYS A 40 34.35 -12.98 55.39
N GLN A 41 33.41 -13.91 55.22
CA GLN A 41 33.10 -15.20 55.85
C GLN A 41 32.84 -15.10 57.37
N ALA A 42 31.57 -15.09 57.78
CA ALA A 42 30.95 -16.11 58.66
C ALA A 42 29.53 -15.69 59.13
N THR A 43 28.61 -16.64 59.05
CA THR A 43 27.24 -16.78 59.60
C THR A 43 27.28 -17.17 61.10
N PRO A 44 26.27 -17.81 61.75
CA PRO A 44 24.80 -17.62 61.92
C PRO A 44 24.36 -17.69 63.42
N LYS A 45 23.05 -17.53 63.72
CA LYS A 45 22.22 -18.19 64.80
C LYS A 45 21.04 -17.27 65.17
N ALA A 46 19.89 -17.69 65.72
CA ALA A 46 19.08 -18.90 65.78
C ALA A 46 17.85 -18.54 66.64
N ALA A 47 16.70 -19.16 66.31
CA ALA A 47 15.46 -19.41 67.06
C ALA A 47 15.23 -18.84 68.49
N ALA A 48 14.00 -18.36 68.74
CA ALA A 48 13.13 -18.82 69.84
C ALA A 48 11.70 -18.23 69.75
N ALA A 49 10.70 -19.11 69.64
CA ALA A 49 9.35 -18.93 70.23
C ALA A 49 9.42 -19.37 71.73
N PRO A 50 8.40 -19.25 72.63
CA PRO A 50 6.98 -19.60 72.40
C PRO A 50 5.87 -18.93 73.29
N ALA A 51 4.63 -19.39 73.05
CA ALA A 51 3.54 -19.71 74.01
C ALA A 51 2.52 -18.60 74.44
N ARG A 52 1.24 -18.71 74.00
CA ARG A 52 0.02 -19.22 74.74
C ARG A 52 -0.69 -18.11 75.56
N LYS A 53 -2.03 -17.95 75.62
CA LYS A 53 -3.10 -18.93 75.90
C LYS A 53 -4.50 -18.25 75.81
N MET A 54 -5.49 -18.99 75.26
CA MET A 54 -6.88 -19.24 75.72
C MET A 54 -7.99 -18.14 75.85
N THR A 55 -8.94 -18.18 74.90
CA THR A 55 -10.41 -18.54 74.97
C THR A 55 -11.31 -18.02 76.13
N PRO A 56 -12.66 -18.18 76.10
CA PRO A 56 -13.70 -17.96 75.06
C PRO A 56 -15.00 -17.31 75.63
N ARG A 57 -16.00 -16.95 74.79
CA ARG A 57 -17.44 -17.33 74.93
C ARG A 57 -18.36 -16.55 73.97
N ALA A 58 -19.21 -17.31 73.29
CA ALA A 58 -20.41 -16.88 72.57
C ALA A 58 -21.62 -16.84 73.54
N PRO A 59 -22.88 -16.84 73.05
CA PRO A 59 -23.61 -15.85 72.24
C PRO A 59 -24.91 -15.42 72.97
N LYS A 60 -25.70 -14.47 72.42
CA LYS A 60 -27.17 -14.46 72.64
C LYS A 60 -27.94 -13.62 71.63
N LYS A 61 -29.00 -14.26 71.12
CA LYS A 61 -30.11 -13.77 70.31
C LYS A 61 -30.93 -12.72 71.08
N ALA A 62 -31.63 -11.83 70.37
CA ALA A 62 -33.08 -11.92 70.16
C ALA A 62 -33.71 -10.54 69.89
N ALA A 63 -34.67 -10.55 68.95
CA ALA A 63 -35.93 -9.80 68.93
C ALA A 63 -35.84 -8.26 68.88
N ARG A 64 -36.75 -7.47 68.30
CA ARG A 64 -38.03 -7.53 67.56
C ARG A 64 -38.59 -6.10 67.76
N SER A 65 -39.60 -5.68 66.98
CA SER A 65 -40.56 -4.62 67.34
C SER A 65 -40.13 -3.18 66.97
N VAL A 66 -40.94 -2.25 66.44
CA VAL A 66 -42.21 -2.18 65.68
C VAL A 66 -42.54 -0.67 65.59
N ARG A 67 -43.27 -0.28 64.53
CA ARG A 67 -44.18 0.88 64.38
C ARG A 67 -43.66 2.30 64.10
N TRP A 68 -44.12 2.78 62.93
CA TRP A 68 -45.11 3.86 62.69
C TRP A 68 -45.04 5.14 63.52
N GLY A 69 -45.08 6.27 62.81
CA GLY A 69 -45.56 7.54 63.36
C GLY A 69 -45.30 8.73 62.46
N ASP A 70 -46.34 9.16 61.78
CA ASP A 70 -46.48 10.34 60.92
C ASP A 70 -45.91 11.66 61.47
N GLN A 71 -45.52 12.55 60.55
CA GLN A 71 -45.95 13.94 60.62
C GLN A 71 -45.98 14.60 59.23
N GLN A 72 -47.20 14.96 58.82
CA GLN A 72 -47.53 15.84 57.70
C GLN A 72 -47.31 17.31 58.08
N ALA A 73 -46.93 18.14 57.10
CA ALA A 73 -47.28 19.56 56.92
C ALA A 73 -46.78 19.99 55.53
N THR A 74 -47.60 19.97 54.47
CA THR A 74 -48.51 21.04 53.94
C THR A 74 -47.81 22.33 53.46
N GLN A 75 -48.27 22.83 52.30
CA GLN A 75 -47.98 24.10 51.59
C GLN A 75 -46.80 24.06 50.60
N THR A 76 -46.90 24.39 49.31
CA THR A 76 -47.92 25.10 48.50
C THR A 76 -47.93 24.56 47.07
N VAL A 77 -49.14 24.35 46.55
CA VAL A 77 -49.50 24.23 45.13
C VAL A 77 -49.57 25.64 44.55
N GLU A 78 -48.98 25.85 43.37
CA GLU A 78 -49.35 26.80 42.30
C GLU A 78 -48.10 27.18 41.48
N ASP A 79 -47.67 26.30 40.57
CA ASP A 79 -47.09 26.68 39.25
C ASP A 79 -46.96 25.46 38.34
N SER A 80 -48.09 24.87 37.97
CA SER A 80 -48.15 23.73 37.04
C SER A 80 -49.25 23.98 36.03
N ILE A 81 -49.02 24.96 35.14
CA ILE A 81 -49.87 25.27 34.00
C ILE A 81 -48.97 25.52 32.79
N GLU A 82 -49.14 24.65 31.79
CA GLU A 82 -48.90 24.85 30.35
C GLU A 82 -47.46 24.99 29.83
N VAL A 83 -46.77 23.84 29.69
CA VAL A 83 -45.80 23.64 28.58
C VAL A 83 -46.03 22.25 27.96
N GLU A 84 -47.28 21.98 27.53
CA GLU A 84 -47.60 20.90 26.59
C GLU A 84 -47.92 21.52 25.22
N VAL A 85 -46.99 22.31 24.69
CA VAL A 85 -47.11 22.82 23.32
C VAL A 85 -45.82 22.50 22.58
N ASP A 86 -46.01 21.84 21.43
CA ASP A 86 -45.12 21.81 20.26
C ASP A 86 -44.17 20.65 19.96
N GLU A 87 -44.25 19.50 20.66
CA GLU A 87 -43.58 18.29 20.13
C GLU A 87 -44.22 17.76 18.83
N GLY A 88 -45.49 18.11 18.58
CA GLY A 88 -46.20 17.74 17.36
C GLY A 88 -45.65 18.44 16.12
N ALA A 89 -45.31 19.73 16.22
CA ALA A 89 -44.78 20.51 15.11
C ALA A 89 -43.38 20.04 14.70
N GLU A 90 -42.50 19.75 15.65
CA GLU A 90 -41.15 19.26 15.31
C GLU A 90 -41.16 17.86 14.66
N ARG A 91 -42.11 17.00 15.01
CA ARG A 91 -42.25 15.69 14.34
C ARG A 91 -42.77 15.85 12.92
N ALA A 92 -43.72 16.77 12.69
CA ALA A 92 -44.20 17.10 11.35
C ALA A 92 -43.08 17.69 10.47
N GLU A 93 -42.26 18.60 11.02
CA GLU A 93 -41.15 19.21 10.28
C GLU A 93 -40.03 18.20 9.94
N ARG A 94 -39.73 17.25 10.84
CA ARG A 94 -38.79 16.16 10.53
C ARG A 94 -39.32 15.23 9.44
N ALA A 95 -40.61 14.92 9.46
CA ALA A 95 -41.24 14.11 8.43
C ALA A 95 -41.21 14.81 7.05
N GLU A 96 -41.53 16.09 7.00
CA GLU A 96 -41.49 16.87 5.75
C GLU A 96 -40.05 17.01 5.21
N ARG A 97 -39.05 17.17 6.09
CA ARG A 97 -37.64 17.23 5.71
C ARG A 97 -37.16 15.87 5.16
N ALA A 98 -37.61 14.75 5.74
CA ALA A 98 -37.31 13.41 5.23
C ALA A 98 -37.97 13.16 3.86
N GLU A 99 -39.23 13.55 3.67
CA GLU A 99 -39.93 13.40 2.38
C GLU A 99 -39.28 14.27 1.28
N ARG A 100 -38.82 15.48 1.63
CA ARG A 100 -38.09 16.36 0.69
C ARG A 100 -36.74 15.75 0.29
N ALA A 101 -36.03 15.11 1.22
CA ALA A 101 -34.78 14.41 0.92
C ALA A 101 -35.02 13.19 0.01
N GLU A 102 -36.05 12.38 0.28
CA GLU A 102 -36.40 11.22 -0.54
C GLU A 102 -36.83 11.65 -1.97
N ARG A 103 -37.57 12.76 -2.08
CA ARG A 103 -37.96 13.33 -3.38
C ARG A 103 -36.74 13.83 -4.16
N ALA A 104 -35.75 14.42 -3.50
CA ALA A 104 -34.49 14.84 -4.12
C ALA A 104 -33.67 13.62 -4.60
N GLU A 105 -33.56 12.57 -3.80
CA GLU A 105 -32.85 11.34 -4.18
C GLU A 105 -33.54 10.63 -5.37
N ARG A 106 -34.89 10.63 -5.39
CA ARG A 106 -35.66 10.08 -6.52
C ARG A 106 -35.46 10.90 -7.80
N ALA A 107 -35.36 12.23 -7.68
CA ALA A 107 -35.06 13.11 -8.81
C ALA A 107 -33.64 12.90 -9.35
N GLU A 108 -32.63 12.77 -8.48
CA GLU A 108 -31.25 12.48 -8.88
C GLU A 108 -31.13 11.12 -9.57
N ARG A 109 -31.83 10.10 -9.05
CA ARG A 109 -31.88 8.77 -9.67
C ARG A 109 -32.54 8.82 -11.05
N ALA A 110 -33.60 9.62 -11.23
CA ALA A 110 -34.26 9.82 -12.52
C ALA A 110 -33.37 10.58 -13.51
N GLU A 111 -32.63 11.60 -13.06
CA GLU A 111 -31.67 12.32 -13.90
C GLU A 111 -30.53 11.41 -14.35
N ARG A 112 -29.99 10.59 -13.44
CA ARG A 112 -28.97 9.59 -13.78
C ARG A 112 -29.48 8.58 -14.82
N ALA A 113 -30.72 8.11 -14.67
CA ALA A 113 -31.34 7.23 -15.65
C ALA A 113 -31.52 7.90 -17.03
N ALA A 114 -31.93 9.17 -17.06
CA ALA A 114 -32.08 9.92 -18.31
C ALA A 114 -30.74 10.16 -19.02
N ARG A 115 -29.64 10.33 -18.27
CA ARG A 115 -28.28 10.40 -18.86
C ARG A 115 -27.89 9.08 -19.52
N TYR A 116 -28.11 7.95 -18.84
CA TYR A 116 -27.86 6.64 -19.45
C TYR A 116 -28.67 6.39 -20.72
N GLU A 117 -29.95 6.77 -20.76
CA GLU A 117 -30.78 6.66 -21.98
C GLU A 117 -30.35 7.62 -23.11
N SER A 118 -29.66 8.72 -22.78
CA SER A 118 -29.06 9.62 -23.77
C SER A 118 -27.76 9.05 -24.33
N ASP A 119 -26.91 8.52 -23.45
CA ASP A 119 -25.62 7.94 -23.81
C ASP A 119 -25.81 6.68 -24.68
N GLU A 120 -26.83 5.86 -24.41
CA GLU A 120 -27.18 4.72 -25.29
C GLU A 120 -27.61 5.18 -26.69
N ARG A 121 -28.38 6.27 -26.80
CA ARG A 121 -28.79 6.82 -28.10
C ARG A 121 -27.61 7.40 -28.88
N GLU A 122 -26.66 8.03 -28.19
CA GLU A 122 -25.43 8.55 -28.81
C GLU A 122 -24.53 7.41 -29.31
N LEU A 123 -24.42 6.32 -28.54
CA LEU A 123 -23.72 5.11 -28.96
C LEU A 123 -24.36 4.48 -30.20
N ASP A 124 -25.68 4.34 -30.25
CA ASP A 124 -26.39 3.79 -31.40
C ASP A 124 -26.16 4.64 -32.69
N GLU A 125 -26.08 5.96 -32.56
CA GLU A 125 -25.80 6.86 -33.68
C GLU A 125 -24.35 6.75 -34.16
N LEU A 126 -23.39 6.56 -33.25
CA LEU A 126 -21.98 6.31 -33.58
C LEU A 126 -21.76 4.96 -34.28
N PHE A 127 -22.49 3.92 -33.90
CA PHE A 127 -22.41 2.62 -34.57
C PHE A 127 -22.99 2.65 -35.98
N ALA A 128 -24.04 3.44 -36.24
CA ALA A 128 -24.61 3.60 -37.57
C ALA A 128 -23.64 4.25 -38.58
N ASP A 129 -22.74 5.13 -38.12
CA ASP A 129 -21.75 5.79 -38.99
C ASP A 129 -20.46 4.97 -39.20
N GLY A 130 -20.11 4.08 -38.26
CA GLY A 130 -18.93 3.20 -38.36
C GLY A 130 -18.95 2.26 -39.57
N ASP A 131 -20.13 1.74 -39.93
CA ASP A 131 -20.29 0.84 -41.09
C ASP A 131 -20.04 1.54 -42.43
N ARG A 132 -20.30 2.86 -42.51
CA ARG A 132 -19.97 3.65 -43.71
C ARG A 132 -18.48 3.87 -43.89
N VAL A 133 -17.71 3.92 -42.81
CA VAL A 133 -16.25 4.12 -42.85
C VAL A 133 -15.51 2.83 -43.22
N LEU A 134 -15.95 1.69 -42.68
CA LEU A 134 -15.38 0.37 -43.00
C LEU A 134 -15.58 -0.03 -44.47
N ALA A 135 -16.73 0.33 -45.06
CA ALA A 135 -16.97 0.11 -46.49
C ALA A 135 -16.01 0.92 -47.40
N ARG A 136 -15.55 2.09 -46.93
CA ARG A 136 -14.63 2.96 -47.68
C ARG A 136 -13.18 2.51 -47.64
N LEU A 137 -12.74 1.90 -46.54
CA LEU A 137 -11.35 1.45 -46.35
C LEU A 137 -11.03 0.13 -47.07
N ARG A 138 -12.05 -0.67 -47.42
CA ARG A 138 -11.85 -1.96 -48.09
C ARG A 138 -11.57 -1.84 -49.60
N ALA A 139 -11.73 -0.65 -50.19
CA ALA A 139 -11.60 -0.44 -51.63
C ALA A 139 -10.20 0.01 -52.09
N SER A 140 -9.22 0.19 -51.20
CA SER A 140 -8.00 0.95 -51.50
C SER A 140 -6.68 0.34 -50.97
N ALA A 141 -6.43 -0.95 -51.19
CA ALA A 141 -5.14 -1.58 -50.87
C ALA A 141 -4.33 -1.97 -52.14
N PRO A 142 -3.15 -1.35 -52.39
CA PRO A 142 -2.22 -1.77 -53.42
C PRO A 142 -1.13 -2.74 -52.91
N SER A 143 -0.61 -3.56 -53.84
CA SER A 143 0.34 -4.66 -53.64
C SER A 143 1.79 -4.22 -53.32
N ALA A 144 2.45 -5.00 -52.47
CA ALA A 144 3.77 -4.73 -51.88
C ALA A 144 4.99 -5.04 -52.79
N PRO A 145 6.14 -4.33 -52.61
CA PRO A 145 7.44 -4.80 -53.08
C PRO A 145 8.46 -5.10 -51.96
N SER A 146 9.47 -5.84 -52.41
CA SER A 146 10.53 -6.63 -51.76
C SER A 146 11.63 -5.90 -50.97
N ALA A 147 12.27 -6.65 -50.06
CA ALA A 147 13.30 -6.27 -49.08
C ALA A 147 14.72 -5.94 -49.63
N PRO A 148 15.56 -5.18 -48.87
CA PRO A 148 16.99 -5.02 -49.13
C PRO A 148 17.94 -5.59 -48.03
N PRO A 149 19.27 -5.70 -48.30
CA PRO A 149 20.22 -6.49 -47.51
C PRO A 149 21.19 -5.74 -46.56
N SER A 150 21.58 -6.45 -45.49
CA SER A 150 22.79 -6.47 -44.62
C SER A 150 23.70 -5.23 -44.40
N SER A 151 23.98 -4.92 -43.12
CA SER A 151 24.93 -3.90 -42.63
C SER A 151 26.16 -4.49 -41.90
N PRO A 152 27.30 -3.76 -41.78
CA PRO A 152 28.61 -4.26 -41.35
C PRO A 152 28.89 -4.18 -39.82
N PRO A 153 29.99 -4.77 -39.29
CA PRO A 153 30.15 -5.11 -37.87
C PRO A 153 30.73 -3.99 -36.98
N HIS A 154 30.28 -3.95 -35.71
CA HIS A 154 30.67 -3.00 -34.66
C HIS A 154 31.95 -3.38 -33.89
N PRO A 155 32.72 -2.40 -33.36
CA PRO A 155 33.93 -2.63 -32.56
C PRO A 155 33.66 -3.17 -31.14
N PRO A 156 34.64 -3.82 -30.50
CA PRO A 156 34.47 -4.47 -29.20
C PRO A 156 34.33 -3.46 -28.04
N PRO A 157 33.51 -3.76 -27.01
CA PRO A 157 33.28 -2.88 -25.87
C PRO A 157 34.51 -2.80 -24.95
N VAL A 158 34.78 -1.58 -24.46
CA VAL A 158 35.85 -1.25 -23.52
C VAL A 158 35.53 -1.86 -22.15
N SER A 159 36.50 -2.59 -21.58
CA SER A 159 36.41 -3.28 -20.28
C SER A 159 36.26 -2.29 -19.13
N SER A 160 35.09 -2.30 -18.48
CA SER A 160 34.81 -1.58 -17.23
C SER A 160 35.40 -2.35 -16.03
N SER A 161 36.02 -1.62 -15.09
CA SER A 161 36.50 -2.19 -13.82
C SER A 161 35.40 -2.96 -13.09
N PRO A 162 35.72 -4.09 -12.44
CA PRO A 162 34.73 -4.85 -11.68
C PRO A 162 34.12 -3.99 -10.58
N ALA A 163 32.80 -4.04 -10.45
CA ALA A 163 32.08 -3.34 -9.40
C ALA A 163 32.66 -3.73 -8.02
N PRO A 164 32.76 -2.78 -7.07
CA PRO A 164 33.21 -3.09 -5.72
C PRO A 164 32.32 -4.19 -5.12
N PRO A 165 32.90 -5.15 -4.37
CA PRO A 165 32.14 -6.23 -3.77
C PRO A 165 31.11 -5.66 -2.80
N GLU A 166 29.86 -6.10 -2.94
CA GLU A 166 28.76 -5.71 -2.06
C GLU A 166 29.05 -6.12 -0.61
N PRO A 167 28.64 -5.31 0.38
CA PRO A 167 28.76 -5.69 1.78
C PRO A 167 27.89 -6.91 2.08
N LEU A 168 28.49 -7.91 2.74
CA LEU A 168 27.84 -9.15 3.14
C LEU A 168 27.77 -9.20 4.67
N TYR A 169 26.59 -8.96 5.21
CA TYR A 169 26.31 -9.12 6.65
C TYR A 169 24.87 -9.59 6.87
N ASP A 170 24.64 -10.24 7.99
CA ASP A 170 23.32 -10.70 8.42
C ASP A 170 22.70 -9.72 9.43
N LEU A 171 21.42 -9.43 9.23
CA LEU A 171 20.58 -8.62 10.10
C LEU A 171 19.84 -9.52 11.07
N HIS A 172 20.16 -9.43 12.36
CA HIS A 172 19.49 -10.14 13.44
C HIS A 172 18.40 -9.24 14.03
N ILE A 173 17.17 -9.36 13.54
CA ILE A 173 16.06 -8.44 13.82
C ILE A 173 15.21 -8.97 14.98
N GLN A 174 15.10 -8.18 16.05
CA GLN A 174 14.19 -8.40 17.17
C GLN A 174 12.99 -7.46 17.05
N TYR A 175 11.79 -8.02 16.94
CA TYR A 175 10.54 -7.28 16.81
C TYR A 175 9.87 -7.13 18.18
N PHE A 176 9.43 -5.92 18.51
CA PHE A 176 8.71 -5.61 19.74
C PHE A 176 7.43 -4.85 19.39
N LEU A 177 6.27 -5.49 19.54
CA LEU A 177 4.98 -4.84 19.32
C LEU A 177 4.39 -4.35 20.64
N ARG A 178 4.11 -3.05 20.72
CA ARG A 178 3.40 -2.40 21.81
C ARG A 178 2.03 -1.93 21.37
N VAL A 179 1.00 -2.39 22.05
CA VAL A 179 -0.39 -1.94 21.89
C VAL A 179 -0.76 -1.10 23.09
N ASN A 180 -1.13 0.17 22.87
CA ASN A 180 -1.50 1.09 23.96
C ASN A 180 -0.42 1.17 25.07
N LYS A 181 0.85 1.30 24.68
CA LYS A 181 2.05 1.32 25.56
C LYS A 181 2.40 0.00 26.26
N LYS A 182 1.50 -0.99 26.25
CA LYS A 182 1.75 -2.33 26.78
C LYS A 182 2.41 -3.20 25.72
N ARG A 183 3.44 -3.95 26.12
CA ARG A 183 4.13 -4.89 25.23
C ARG A 183 3.29 -6.16 25.12
N GLU A 184 2.89 -6.50 23.90
CA GLU A 184 1.96 -7.61 23.64
C GLU A 184 2.67 -8.79 22.95
N SER A 185 3.52 -8.53 21.96
CA SER A 185 4.18 -9.57 21.18
C SER A 185 5.68 -9.29 20.97
N GLN A 186 6.47 -10.36 20.90
CA GLN A 186 7.88 -10.34 20.55
C GLN A 186 8.16 -11.45 19.55
N ASP A 187 8.93 -11.12 18.52
CA ASP A 187 9.38 -12.08 17.51
C ASP A 187 10.85 -11.81 17.15
N TYR A 188 11.46 -12.73 16.40
CA TYR A 188 12.85 -12.65 15.98
C TYR A 188 13.05 -13.26 14.60
N GLU A 189 13.93 -12.65 13.81
CA GLU A 189 14.26 -13.10 12.45
C GLU A 189 15.71 -12.80 12.11
N ILE A 190 16.29 -13.59 11.21
CA ILE A 190 17.63 -13.34 10.64
C ILE A 190 17.44 -13.17 9.13
N LEU A 191 17.85 -12.02 8.60
CA LEU A 191 17.80 -11.72 7.18
C LEU A 191 19.19 -11.37 6.66
N SER A 192 19.59 -11.91 5.51
CA SER A 192 20.81 -11.45 4.85
C SER A 192 20.62 -10.02 4.32
N ARG A 193 21.69 -9.20 4.27
CA ARG A 193 21.64 -7.86 3.66
C ARG A 193 21.08 -7.84 2.23
N ARG A 194 21.30 -8.93 1.47
CA ARG A 194 20.80 -9.09 0.09
C ARG A 194 19.32 -9.45 0.02
N SER A 195 18.84 -10.23 0.98
CA SER A 195 17.44 -10.65 1.08
C SER A 195 16.59 -9.64 1.83
N PHE A 196 17.20 -8.64 2.47
CA PHE A 196 16.49 -7.62 3.22
C PHE A 196 15.63 -6.76 2.29
N SER A 197 14.32 -6.81 2.54
CA SER A 197 13.36 -5.83 2.05
C SER A 197 12.59 -5.26 3.24
N ILE A 198 12.38 -3.95 3.26
CA ILE A 198 11.55 -3.30 4.28
C ILE A 198 10.10 -3.81 4.25
N LEU A 199 9.63 -4.32 3.11
CA LEU A 199 8.32 -4.96 2.98
C LEU A 199 8.26 -6.30 3.73
N THR A 200 9.38 -7.03 3.83
CA THR A 200 9.45 -8.26 4.65
C THR A 200 9.25 -7.95 6.13
N ILE A 201 9.77 -6.80 6.59
CA ILE A 201 9.48 -6.30 7.94
C ILE A 201 7.98 -5.99 8.06
N GLU A 202 7.39 -5.28 7.10
CA GLU A 202 5.96 -4.93 7.12
C GLU A 202 5.07 -6.18 7.20
N ASP A 203 5.30 -7.17 6.34
CA ASP A 203 4.58 -8.45 6.36
C ASP A 203 4.70 -9.18 7.70
N LYS A 204 5.90 -9.18 8.28
CA LYS A 204 6.15 -9.80 9.58
C LYS A 204 5.36 -9.09 10.67
N VAL A 205 5.32 -7.77 10.61
CA VAL A 205 4.60 -6.91 11.55
C VAL A 205 3.09 -7.08 11.42
N ASP A 206 2.56 -7.13 10.21
CA ASP A 206 1.16 -7.41 9.94
C ASP A 206 0.77 -8.80 10.44
N SER A 207 1.64 -9.80 10.24
CA SER A 207 1.45 -11.13 10.83
C SER A 207 1.46 -11.11 12.36
N MET A 208 2.28 -10.27 13.00
CA MET A 208 2.27 -10.10 14.46
C MET A 208 0.99 -9.42 14.93
N ILE A 209 0.46 -8.45 14.18
CA ILE A 209 -0.79 -7.74 14.50
C ILE A 209 -2.01 -8.66 14.32
N ALA A 210 -2.01 -9.47 13.27
CA ALA A 210 -3.08 -10.42 12.95
C ALA A 210 -3.04 -11.68 13.84
N SER A 211 -1.93 -11.97 14.50
CA SER A 211 -1.79 -13.10 15.42
C SER A 211 -2.81 -13.02 16.56
N GLU A 212 -3.39 -14.17 16.94
CA GLU A 212 -4.29 -14.28 18.09
C GLU A 212 -3.63 -13.87 19.42
N ALA A 213 -2.29 -13.95 19.49
CA ALA A 213 -1.52 -13.48 20.65
C ALA A 213 -1.54 -11.95 20.79
N CYS A 214 -1.90 -11.23 19.73
CA CYS A 214 -2.06 -9.78 19.74
C CYS A 214 -3.52 -9.42 20.05
N SER A 215 -3.72 -8.56 21.04
CA SER A 215 -5.05 -8.10 21.45
C SER A 215 -5.79 -7.24 20.41
N VAL A 216 -5.19 -6.98 19.23
CA VAL A 216 -5.79 -6.19 18.15
C VAL A 216 -6.92 -6.96 17.46
N GLN A 217 -6.78 -8.26 17.15
CA GLN A 217 -7.85 -9.13 16.61
C GLN A 217 -8.73 -8.49 15.50
N GLY A 218 -8.11 -7.84 14.51
CA GLY A 218 -8.82 -7.18 13.40
C GLY A 218 -9.49 -5.85 13.76
N ARG A 219 -9.27 -5.32 14.96
CA ARG A 219 -9.73 -3.97 15.35
C ARG A 219 -8.88 -2.92 14.66
N GLU A 220 -9.52 -1.80 14.36
CA GLU A 220 -8.82 -0.62 13.84
C GLU A 220 -7.75 -0.12 14.83
N PHE A 221 -6.60 0.24 14.28
CA PHE A 221 -5.46 0.74 15.04
C PHE A 221 -4.79 1.91 14.34
N GLU A 222 -4.15 2.76 15.14
CA GLU A 222 -3.39 3.93 14.72
C GLU A 222 -1.89 3.68 14.97
N TRP A 223 -1.05 3.95 13.98
CA TRP A 223 0.40 3.90 14.15
C TRP A 223 0.90 5.07 14.99
N ILE A 224 1.55 4.78 16.11
CA ILE A 224 2.15 5.79 17.00
C ILE A 224 3.64 5.99 16.70
N GLY A 225 4.36 4.92 16.38
CA GLY A 225 5.77 5.03 16.06
C GLY A 225 6.42 3.72 15.62
N ARG A 226 7.49 3.88 14.83
CA ARG A 226 8.33 2.80 14.30
C ARG A 226 9.77 3.13 14.63
N PHE A 227 10.27 2.60 15.74
CA PHE A 227 11.59 2.91 16.27
C PHE A 227 12.55 1.77 15.98
N VAL A 228 13.60 2.04 15.23
CA VAL A 228 14.65 1.08 14.90
C VAL A 228 15.90 1.44 15.67
N GLN A 229 16.48 0.47 16.36
CA GLN A 229 17.84 0.57 16.86
C GLN A 229 18.70 -0.49 16.20
N PHE A 230 19.94 -0.16 15.85
CA PHE A 230 20.86 -1.15 15.30
C PHE A 230 22.26 -0.99 15.86
N ARG A 231 23.03 -2.07 15.85
CA ARG A 231 24.42 -2.11 16.32
C ARG A 231 25.20 -3.17 15.53
N ALA A 232 26.37 -2.78 15.03
CA ALA A 232 27.33 -3.73 14.48
C ALA A 232 27.87 -4.66 15.57
N ASP A 233 27.95 -5.97 15.30
CA ASP A 233 28.58 -6.96 16.18
C ASP A 233 30.11 -6.79 16.16
N HIS A 234 30.54 -5.70 16.79
CA HIS A 234 31.92 -5.28 16.86
C HIS A 234 32.18 -4.77 18.29
N PRO A 235 33.36 -4.98 18.89
CA PRO A 235 33.65 -4.56 20.27
C PRO A 235 33.46 -3.06 20.54
N LYS A 236 33.50 -2.25 19.49
CA LYS A 236 33.29 -0.79 19.52
C LYS A 236 31.93 -0.35 18.97
N GLY A 237 31.05 -1.29 18.62
CA GLY A 237 29.72 -1.01 18.10
C GLY A 237 28.84 -0.40 19.17
N SER A 238 28.23 0.75 18.88
CA SER A 238 27.24 1.41 19.72
C SER A 238 25.85 1.29 19.09
N TRP A 239 24.80 1.23 19.91
CA TRP A 239 23.43 1.29 19.40
C TRP A 239 23.17 2.67 18.79
N LEU A 240 22.74 2.68 17.53
CA LEU A 240 22.24 3.85 16.83
C LEU A 240 20.73 3.73 16.71
N SER A 241 20.00 4.84 16.86
CA SER A 241 18.53 4.87 16.83
C SER A 241 18.03 5.69 15.64
N ILE A 242 16.97 5.21 15.01
CA ILE A 242 16.26 5.84 13.89
C ILE A 242 14.77 5.69 14.11
N THR A 243 14.02 6.69 13.70
CA THR A 243 12.57 6.57 13.54
C THR A 243 12.28 6.42 12.05
N LEU A 244 11.53 5.38 11.70
CA LEU A 244 11.01 5.19 10.35
C LEU A 244 9.69 5.93 10.20
N THR A 245 9.49 6.61 9.07
CA THR A 245 8.21 7.29 8.80
C THR A 245 7.13 6.31 8.39
N ASP A 246 7.49 5.32 7.59
CA ASP A 246 6.65 4.24 7.06
C ASP A 246 7.52 3.01 6.74
N PHE A 247 6.94 2.01 6.08
CA PHE A 247 7.68 0.87 5.52
C PHE A 247 7.91 0.99 4.01
N SER A 248 8.03 2.22 3.50
CA SER A 248 8.32 2.44 2.08
C SER A 248 9.73 1.99 1.71
N ILE A 249 9.91 1.61 0.44
CA ILE A 249 11.21 1.22 -0.11
C ILE A 249 12.27 2.30 0.10
N ALA A 250 11.90 3.58 0.03
CA ALA A 250 12.80 4.70 0.26
C ALA A 250 13.33 4.74 1.70
N GLU A 251 12.46 4.50 2.69
CA GLU A 251 12.86 4.39 4.10
C GLU A 251 13.74 3.15 4.34
N GLY A 252 13.41 2.03 3.68
CA GLY A 252 14.24 0.83 3.68
C GLY A 252 15.66 1.07 3.15
N ALA A 253 15.79 1.75 2.02
CA ALA A 253 17.07 2.14 1.44
C ALA A 253 17.85 3.07 2.37
N ARG A 254 17.19 4.11 2.91
CA ARG A 254 17.78 5.06 3.87
C ARG A 254 18.32 4.35 5.12
N PHE A 255 17.57 3.37 5.63
CA PHE A 255 17.98 2.57 6.77
C PHE A 255 19.26 1.78 6.48
N LEU A 256 19.31 1.11 5.32
CA LEU A 256 20.47 0.33 4.91
C LEU A 256 21.69 1.20 4.61
N ASP A 257 21.53 2.31 3.89
CA ASP A 257 22.61 3.25 3.59
C ASP A 257 23.31 3.76 4.86
N MET A 258 22.52 3.94 5.92
CA MET A 258 23.06 4.35 7.20
C MET A 258 23.76 3.19 7.94
N ILE A 259 23.29 1.94 7.82
CA ILE A 259 24.05 0.78 8.32
C ILE A 259 25.37 0.68 7.56
N ASP A 260 25.33 0.71 6.23
CA ASP A 260 26.49 0.63 5.35
C ASP A 260 27.49 1.76 5.66
N GLY A 261 26.99 3.00 5.78
CA GLY A 261 27.78 4.16 6.20
C GLY A 261 28.37 4.02 7.60
N HIS A 262 27.66 3.40 8.56
CA HIS A 262 28.19 3.09 9.88
C HIS A 262 29.30 2.03 9.81
N LEU A 263 29.14 1.02 8.95
CA LEU A 263 30.08 -0.07 8.79
C LEU A 263 31.43 0.38 8.21
N THR A 264 31.45 1.40 7.34
CA THR A 264 32.70 1.97 6.80
C THR A 264 33.67 2.46 7.87
N ARG A 265 33.21 2.71 9.10
CA ARG A 265 34.04 3.17 10.22
C ARG A 265 34.86 2.04 10.86
N PHE A 266 34.49 0.79 10.61
CA PHE A 266 35.20 -0.36 11.16
C PHE A 266 36.28 -0.82 10.18
N LYS A 267 37.49 -1.05 10.69
CA LYS A 267 38.62 -1.56 9.89
C LYS A 267 38.49 -3.04 9.56
N ARG A 268 37.67 -3.77 10.33
CA ARG A 268 37.42 -5.19 10.15
C ARG A 268 36.05 -5.37 9.53
N PRO A 269 35.87 -6.36 8.63
CA PRO A 269 34.54 -6.72 8.15
C PRO A 269 33.67 -7.10 9.36
N VAL A 270 32.39 -6.73 9.26
CA VAL A 270 31.38 -7.04 10.26
C VAL A 270 30.38 -7.95 9.57
N ASP A 271 30.25 -9.17 10.06
CA ASP A 271 29.39 -10.18 9.45
C ASP A 271 27.96 -10.14 10.00
N ARG A 272 27.74 -9.42 11.10
CA ARG A 272 26.46 -9.39 11.83
C ARG A 272 26.09 -7.99 12.31
N ILE A 273 24.83 -7.62 12.14
CA ILE A 273 24.20 -6.42 12.70
C ILE A 273 23.01 -6.85 13.56
N ASP A 274 23.01 -6.47 14.83
CA ASP A 274 21.83 -6.61 15.67
C ASP A 274 20.87 -5.45 15.38
N VAL A 275 19.59 -5.75 15.12
CA VAL A 275 18.53 -4.76 14.89
C VAL A 275 17.41 -5.00 15.91
N LYS A 276 16.88 -3.93 16.49
CA LYS A 276 15.71 -3.93 17.37
C LYS A 276 14.67 -3.00 16.78
N LEU A 277 13.54 -3.55 16.37
CA LEU A 277 12.40 -2.81 15.83
C LEU A 277 11.30 -2.78 16.89
N GLU A 278 11.05 -1.60 17.46
CA GLU A 278 9.95 -1.34 18.38
C GLU A 278 8.82 -0.60 17.67
N LEU A 279 7.64 -1.21 17.70
CA LEU A 279 6.45 -0.76 17.01
C LEU A 279 5.41 -0.39 18.04
N GLN A 280 4.87 0.81 17.92
CA GLN A 280 3.85 1.31 18.82
C GLN A 280 2.58 1.56 18.02
N ILE A 281 1.51 0.87 18.41
CA ILE A 281 0.17 1.08 17.86
C ILE A 281 -0.80 1.42 18.99
N LYS A 282 -1.82 2.19 18.65
CA LYS A 282 -2.90 2.59 19.53
C LYS A 282 -4.20 2.01 19.02
N VAL A 283 -4.94 1.36 19.90
CA VAL A 283 -6.24 0.75 19.58
C VAL A 283 -7.28 1.41 20.47
N SER A 284 -8.07 2.32 19.91
CA SER A 284 -8.98 3.19 20.64
C SER A 284 -10.02 2.42 21.46
N VAL A 285 -10.53 1.30 20.92
CA VAL A 285 -11.51 0.45 21.62
C VAL A 285 -10.94 -0.26 22.85
N LEU A 286 -9.64 -0.56 22.85
CA LEU A 286 -8.96 -1.18 24.00
C LEU A 286 -8.67 -0.17 25.12
N GLN A 287 -8.60 1.13 24.83
CA GLN A 287 -8.31 2.15 25.86
C GLN A 287 -9.47 2.33 26.84
N LYS A 288 -10.72 2.26 26.36
CA LYS A 288 -11.92 2.46 27.18
C LYS A 288 -12.15 1.33 28.19
N ALA A 289 -11.78 0.10 27.84
CA ALA A 289 -11.94 -1.07 28.72
C ALA A 289 -11.02 -1.03 29.96
N PHE A 290 -9.85 -0.38 29.87
CA PHE A 290 -8.89 -0.26 30.99
C PHE A 290 -8.97 1.08 31.73
N SER A 291 -9.86 1.98 31.33
CA SER A 291 -10.15 3.23 32.06
C SER A 291 -11.10 3.01 33.25
N ALA A 292 -11.51 1.76 33.51
CA ALA A 292 -12.39 1.41 34.60
C ALA A 292 -11.67 1.52 35.95
N ARG A 293 -11.86 2.68 36.59
CA ARG A 293 -12.00 2.87 38.04
C ARG A 293 -11.02 2.04 38.89
N THR A 294 -9.92 2.66 39.30
CA THR A 294 -9.44 2.51 40.69
C THR A 294 -10.49 3.11 41.63
N ALA A 295 -11.63 2.43 41.76
CA ALA A 295 -12.59 2.65 42.83
C ALA A 295 -12.05 1.95 44.08
N ASN A 296 -11.10 2.59 44.75
CA ASN A 296 -10.81 2.44 46.17
C ASN A 296 -9.72 3.44 46.58
N GLU A 297 -10.06 4.74 46.57
CA GLU A 297 -9.38 5.71 47.43
C GLU A 297 -10.36 6.85 47.73
N PRO A 298 -10.90 6.94 48.96
CA PRO A 298 -11.63 8.12 49.41
C PRO A 298 -10.66 9.00 50.20
N SER A 299 -10.19 10.12 49.64
CA SER A 299 -10.09 11.39 50.39
C SER A 299 -9.56 12.52 49.50
N SER A 300 -10.46 13.44 49.16
CA SER A 300 -10.29 14.90 49.18
C SER A 300 -8.94 15.53 48.79
N GLU A 301 -8.90 16.20 47.64
CA GLU A 301 -8.33 17.55 47.50
C GLU A 301 -8.85 18.24 46.21
N PRO A 302 -9.17 19.54 46.22
CA PRO A 302 -9.85 20.19 45.11
C PRO A 302 -8.89 20.93 44.16
N LEU A 303 -9.32 20.99 42.89
CA LEU A 303 -9.08 22.07 41.92
C LEU A 303 -7.62 22.42 41.58
N GLN A 304 -7.14 21.90 40.45
CA GLN A 304 -6.37 22.72 39.49
C GLN A 304 -6.74 22.34 38.04
N ASP A 305 -7.42 23.26 37.37
CA ASP A 305 -7.63 23.32 35.92
C ASP A 305 -6.31 23.16 35.16
N LYS A 306 -6.16 22.04 34.44
CA LYS A 306 -5.16 21.88 33.36
C LYS A 306 -5.69 21.01 32.23
N ASP A 307 -6.84 21.38 31.69
CA ASP A 307 -7.28 20.89 30.38
C ASP A 307 -6.78 21.83 29.28
N ALA A 308 -5.55 21.57 28.84
CA ALA A 308 -5.02 22.03 27.57
C ALA A 308 -4.00 21.00 27.07
N GLY A 309 -4.48 19.88 26.54
CA GLY A 309 -3.63 18.94 25.81
C GLY A 309 -4.41 18.05 24.86
N THR A 310 -4.04 17.85 23.60
CA THR A 310 -3.06 18.52 22.74
C THR A 310 -3.40 18.08 21.29
N PRO A 311 -3.14 18.91 20.27
CA PRO A 311 -3.77 18.92 18.95
C PRO A 311 -3.03 18.07 17.90
N TYR A 312 -2.63 16.85 18.27
CA TYR A 312 -1.74 16.03 17.42
C TYR A 312 -2.50 15.17 16.38
N HIS A 313 -3.66 14.63 16.76
CA HIS A 313 -4.54 13.85 15.88
C HIS A 313 -5.05 14.69 14.69
N THR A 314 -5.41 15.95 14.95
CA THR A 314 -5.80 16.90 13.92
C THR A 314 -4.66 17.18 12.94
N ARG A 315 -3.40 17.24 13.42
CA ARG A 315 -2.23 17.47 12.55
C ARG A 315 -1.88 16.28 11.67
N GLN A 316 -2.14 15.06 12.11
CA GLN A 316 -1.88 13.86 11.30
C GLN A 316 -2.92 13.69 10.21
N LEU A 317 -4.21 13.85 10.54
CA LEU A 317 -5.28 13.88 9.55
C LEU A 317 -5.08 15.01 8.54
N LEU A 318 -4.63 16.20 8.98
CA LEU A 318 -4.27 17.28 8.07
C LEU A 318 -3.11 16.91 7.12
N LYS A 319 -2.12 16.14 7.57
CA LYS A 319 -1.00 15.70 6.72
C LYS A 319 -1.41 14.64 5.70
N GLU A 320 -2.26 13.70 6.11
CA GLU A 320 -2.78 12.64 5.24
C GLU A 320 -3.73 13.23 4.19
N GLN A 321 -4.61 14.16 4.60
CA GLN A 321 -5.44 14.93 3.69
C GLN A 321 -4.60 15.75 2.70
N GLN A 322 -3.53 16.43 3.16
CA GLN A 322 -2.58 17.14 2.27
C GLN A 322 -1.80 16.20 1.33
N GLN A 323 -1.69 14.91 1.64
CA GLN A 323 -1.02 13.94 0.77
C GLN A 323 -1.98 13.43 -0.30
N ILE A 324 -3.24 13.16 0.07
CA ILE A 324 -4.31 12.81 -0.87
C ILE A 324 -4.54 13.97 -1.86
N GLU A 325 -4.66 15.20 -1.35
CA GLU A 325 -4.80 16.42 -2.17
C GLU A 325 -3.62 16.58 -3.14
N ARG A 326 -2.38 16.28 -2.72
CA ARG A 326 -1.20 16.31 -3.61
C ARG A 326 -1.24 15.25 -4.71
N VAL A 327 -1.74 14.05 -4.41
CA VAL A 327 -1.87 12.99 -5.42
C VAL A 327 -2.95 13.34 -6.44
N ASP A 328 -4.08 13.87 -5.97
CA ASP A 328 -5.17 14.33 -6.85
C ASP A 328 -4.75 15.54 -7.68
N GLU A 329 -3.98 16.47 -7.12
CA GLU A 329 -3.36 17.59 -7.85
C GLU A 329 -2.44 17.08 -8.98
N LEU A 330 -1.58 16.10 -8.70
CA LEU A 330 -0.69 15.51 -9.71
C LEU A 330 -1.49 14.82 -10.83
N ARG A 331 -2.50 14.03 -10.46
CA ARG A 331 -3.36 13.34 -11.44
C ARG A 331 -4.12 14.33 -12.32
N THR A 332 -4.67 15.38 -11.73
CA THR A 332 -5.41 16.42 -12.45
C THR A 332 -4.48 17.24 -13.35
N SER A 333 -3.27 17.56 -12.87
CA SER A 333 -2.23 18.22 -13.69
C SER A 333 -1.83 17.37 -14.90
N MET A 334 -1.66 16.05 -14.75
CA MET A 334 -1.37 15.14 -15.88
C MET A 334 -2.50 15.10 -16.91
N ASN A 335 -3.76 15.13 -16.47
CA ASN A 335 -4.92 15.22 -17.36
C ASN A 335 -4.91 16.53 -18.16
N HIS A 336 -4.59 17.66 -17.51
CA HIS A 336 -4.45 18.95 -18.19
C HIS A 336 -3.28 18.97 -19.19
N GLN A 337 -2.13 18.37 -18.85
CA GLN A 337 -1.01 18.24 -19.79
C GLN A 337 -1.42 17.44 -21.03
N SER A 338 -2.15 16.34 -20.86
CA SER A 338 -2.68 15.53 -21.96
C SER A 338 -3.64 16.32 -22.85
N ALA A 339 -4.52 17.13 -22.27
CA ALA A 339 -5.43 18.00 -23.00
C ALA A 339 -4.69 19.11 -23.76
N ILE A 340 -3.66 19.72 -23.15
CA ILE A 340 -2.77 20.67 -23.82
C ILE A 340 -2.06 20.00 -25.02
N HIS A 341 -1.57 18.77 -24.83
CA HIS A 341 -0.90 18.03 -25.89
C HIS A 341 -1.78 17.82 -27.12
N GLN A 342 -3.04 17.43 -26.93
CA GLN A 342 -3.98 17.18 -28.03
C GLN A 342 -4.35 18.47 -28.77
N MET A 343 -4.54 19.57 -28.05
CA MET A 343 -5.06 20.79 -28.66
C MET A 343 -3.99 21.68 -29.31
N TRP A 344 -2.76 21.62 -28.81
CA TRP A 344 -1.68 22.51 -29.26
C TRP A 344 -0.64 21.82 -30.14
N GLU A 345 -0.92 20.60 -30.60
CA GLU A 345 -0.13 19.96 -31.64
C GLU A 345 -0.20 20.77 -32.94
N CYS A 346 0.97 21.10 -33.49
CA CYS A 346 1.07 21.94 -34.67
C CYS A 346 0.70 21.14 -35.92
N CYS A 347 -0.45 21.48 -36.49
CA CYS A 347 -0.97 20.87 -37.72
C CYS A 347 -0.43 21.49 -39.02
N THR A 348 0.39 22.54 -38.95
CA THR A 348 0.88 23.24 -40.15
C THR A 348 2.15 22.57 -40.69
N GLU A 349 2.06 21.87 -41.82
CA GLU A 349 3.20 21.16 -42.44
C GLU A 349 4.39 22.06 -42.79
N ALA A 350 4.15 23.36 -42.99
CA ALA A 350 5.21 24.34 -43.25
C ALA A 350 5.97 24.76 -41.97
N CYS A 351 5.45 24.45 -40.78
CA CYS A 351 6.10 24.77 -39.52
C CYS A 351 7.25 23.78 -39.24
N ARG A 352 8.38 24.31 -38.74
CA ARG A 352 9.54 23.48 -38.33
C ARG A 352 9.23 22.57 -37.15
N ASN A 353 8.16 22.87 -36.42
CA ASN A 353 7.70 22.14 -35.25
C ASN A 353 6.39 21.38 -35.54
N PHE A 354 6.18 20.95 -36.78
CA PHE A 354 5.04 20.11 -37.18
C PHE A 354 4.99 18.83 -36.34
N LYS A 355 3.79 18.45 -35.86
CA LYS A 355 3.55 17.36 -34.88
C LYS A 355 4.19 17.54 -33.50
N HIS A 356 4.61 18.77 -33.19
CA HIS A 356 5.07 19.19 -31.87
C HIS A 356 4.26 20.41 -31.42
N TRP A 357 4.53 20.99 -30.25
CA TRP A 357 3.65 22.00 -29.65
C TRP A 357 3.96 23.42 -30.10
N CYS A 358 2.96 24.10 -30.66
CA CYS A 358 3.08 25.51 -31.04
C CYS A 358 1.91 26.34 -30.50
N PHE A 359 2.21 27.50 -29.94
CA PHE A 359 1.22 28.56 -29.79
C PHE A 359 1.12 29.33 -31.11
N VAL A 360 -0.08 29.38 -31.71
CA VAL A 360 -0.31 30.07 -32.99
C VAL A 360 -1.08 31.36 -32.72
N THR A 361 -0.52 32.51 -33.09
CA THR A 361 -1.22 33.79 -32.94
C THR A 361 -2.31 33.96 -33.99
N PRO A 362 -3.28 34.88 -33.78
CA PRO A 362 -4.27 35.21 -34.81
C PRO A 362 -3.68 35.65 -36.15
N GLN A 363 -2.45 36.17 -36.16
CA GLN A 363 -1.71 36.52 -37.38
C GLN A 363 -1.02 35.32 -38.06
N GLY A 364 -1.15 34.11 -37.51
CA GLY A 364 -0.54 32.88 -38.02
C GLY A 364 0.94 32.70 -37.65
N ALA A 365 1.47 33.45 -36.68
CA ALA A 365 2.84 33.26 -36.21
C ALA A 365 2.89 32.09 -35.21
N HIS A 366 3.85 31.19 -35.38
CA HIS A 366 4.04 30.02 -34.53
C HIS A 366 5.14 30.27 -33.49
N PHE A 367 4.87 29.95 -32.23
CA PHE A 367 5.83 30.00 -31.13
C PHE A 367 5.98 28.60 -30.55
N VAL A 368 7.21 28.08 -30.50
CA VAL A 368 7.49 26.74 -29.94
C VAL A 368 7.18 26.73 -28.44
N ILE A 369 6.45 25.73 -27.98
CA ILE A 369 6.17 25.47 -26.57
C ILE A 369 7.07 24.31 -26.13
N GLU A 370 7.91 24.51 -25.12
CA GLU A 370 8.76 23.45 -24.57
C GLU A 370 7.99 22.58 -23.57
N HIS A 371 8.50 21.39 -23.27
CA HIS A 371 7.87 20.50 -22.28
C HIS A 371 7.75 21.15 -20.90
N VAL A 372 8.76 21.92 -20.48
CA VAL A 372 8.75 22.65 -19.20
C VAL A 372 7.61 23.68 -19.16
N ASP A 373 7.29 24.30 -20.30
CA ASP A 373 6.17 25.23 -20.41
C ASP A 373 4.82 24.50 -20.27
N ILE A 374 4.70 23.28 -20.80
CA ILE A 374 3.48 22.45 -20.69
C ILE A 374 3.25 22.03 -19.24
N GLU A 375 4.30 21.63 -18.51
CA GLU A 375 4.18 21.32 -17.08
C GLU A 375 3.76 22.55 -16.27
N ALA A 376 4.38 23.70 -16.52
CA ALA A 376 4.04 24.96 -15.84
C ALA A 376 2.59 25.40 -16.17
N TRP A 377 2.15 25.20 -17.41
CA TRP A 377 0.79 25.49 -17.84
C TRP A 377 -0.23 24.54 -17.22
N GLY A 378 0.04 23.23 -17.19
CA GLY A 378 -0.84 22.25 -16.55
C GLY A 378 -1.08 22.55 -15.07
N ARG A 379 -0.06 23.03 -14.35
CA ARG A 379 -0.21 23.53 -12.97
C ARG A 379 -1.03 24.83 -12.90
N SER A 380 -0.85 25.73 -13.86
CA SER A 380 -1.60 27.00 -13.91
C SER A 380 -3.10 26.80 -14.21
N ILE A 381 -3.45 25.74 -14.94
CA ILE A 381 -4.85 25.37 -15.15
C ILE A 381 -5.45 24.83 -13.85
N PHE A 382 -4.69 24.01 -13.13
CA PHE A 382 -5.10 23.49 -11.83
C PHE A 382 -5.37 24.61 -10.81
N THR A 383 -4.55 25.67 -10.81
CA THR A 383 -4.77 26.85 -9.94
C THR A 383 -5.87 27.80 -10.44
N GLY A 384 -6.46 27.55 -11.61
CA GLY A 384 -7.48 28.41 -12.24
C GLY A 384 -6.91 29.69 -12.87
N GLU A 385 -5.59 29.84 -12.95
CA GLU A 385 -4.92 30.99 -13.56
C GLU A 385 -4.85 30.89 -15.09
N SER A 386 -5.17 29.72 -15.65
CA SER A 386 -5.15 29.46 -17.09
C SER A 386 -6.21 28.46 -17.50
N THR A 387 -6.43 28.37 -18.80
CA THR A 387 -7.31 27.35 -19.39
C THR A 387 -6.50 26.49 -20.35
N VAL A 388 -7.03 25.33 -20.71
CA VAL A 388 -6.45 24.51 -21.77
C VAL A 388 -6.39 25.32 -23.08
N HIS A 389 -7.35 26.21 -23.32
CA HIS A 389 -7.48 27.04 -24.53
C HIS A 389 -6.57 28.25 -24.61
N GLN A 390 -5.88 28.62 -23.53
CA GLN A 390 -5.02 29.78 -23.54
C GLN A 390 -3.78 29.56 -22.66
N PRO A 391 -2.56 29.65 -23.23
CA PRO A 391 -1.33 29.51 -22.46
C PRO A 391 -1.25 30.56 -21.37
N HIS A 392 -0.66 30.16 -20.24
CA HIS A 392 -0.45 31.04 -19.11
C HIS A 392 0.31 32.30 -19.56
N TYR A 393 -0.11 33.47 -19.06
CA TYR A 393 0.40 34.76 -19.55
C TYR A 393 1.92 34.88 -19.48
N ARG A 394 2.57 34.26 -18.48
CA ARG A 394 4.04 34.23 -18.36
C ARG A 394 4.71 33.45 -19.49
N ILE A 395 4.10 32.38 -19.97
CA ILE A 395 4.59 31.62 -21.12
C ILE A 395 4.47 32.53 -22.35
N VAL A 396 3.32 33.18 -22.53
CA VAL A 396 3.10 34.13 -23.64
C VAL A 396 4.08 35.32 -23.58
N GLU A 397 4.33 35.89 -22.41
CA GLU A 397 5.30 36.96 -22.20
C GLU A 397 6.73 36.51 -22.41
N ALA A 398 7.12 35.33 -21.92
CA ALA A 398 8.44 34.75 -22.16
C ALA A 398 8.67 34.51 -23.67
N LEU A 399 7.67 33.96 -24.37
CA LEU A 399 7.70 33.75 -25.81
C LEU A 399 7.80 35.07 -26.60
N LYS A 400 7.17 36.14 -26.10
CA LYS A 400 7.24 37.50 -26.69
C LYS A 400 8.58 38.20 -26.37
N LEU A 401 9.05 38.13 -25.13
CA LEU A 401 10.25 38.82 -24.64
C LEU A 401 11.54 38.17 -25.12
N HIS A 402 11.59 36.85 -25.14
CA HIS A 402 12.72 36.12 -25.71
C HIS A 402 12.72 36.14 -27.22
N GLY A 403 11.72 36.80 -27.83
CA GLY A 403 11.62 37.09 -29.25
C GLY A 403 12.03 35.86 -30.02
N ASN A 404 11.24 34.79 -29.88
CA ASN A 404 11.60 33.46 -30.34
C ASN A 404 12.34 33.60 -31.68
N GLN A 405 13.65 33.27 -31.72
CA GLN A 405 14.49 33.28 -32.94
C GLN A 405 14.01 32.25 -33.99
N LEU A 406 12.78 31.80 -33.84
CA LEU A 406 11.99 30.90 -34.63
C LEU A 406 10.66 31.60 -34.94
N GLU A 407 10.67 32.87 -35.36
CA GLU A 407 9.68 33.29 -36.35
C GLU A 407 9.93 32.37 -37.56
N VAL A 408 9.26 31.22 -37.55
CA VAL A 408 9.37 30.23 -38.61
C VAL A 408 8.62 30.84 -39.77
N ASN A 409 9.30 31.73 -40.50
CA ASN A 409 8.75 32.31 -41.70
C ASN A 409 8.45 31.13 -42.64
N PRO A 410 7.16 30.83 -42.91
CA PRO A 410 6.74 29.60 -43.58
C PRO A 410 7.30 29.51 -45.01
N HIS A 411 7.78 30.64 -45.56
CA HIS A 411 8.40 30.73 -46.87
C HIS A 411 9.92 30.60 -46.88
N ASN A 412 10.58 30.59 -45.73
CA ASN A 412 12.04 30.46 -45.65
C ASN A 412 12.46 28.98 -45.64
N LYS A 413 12.02 28.24 -46.68
CA LYS A 413 12.55 26.92 -47.03
C LYS A 413 13.97 27.07 -47.57
N LYS A 414 14.94 27.42 -46.71
CA LYS A 414 16.35 27.15 -47.03
C LYS A 414 16.45 25.64 -47.23
N ARG A 415 16.60 25.21 -48.50
CA ARG A 415 16.93 23.83 -48.89
C ARG A 415 18.14 23.42 -48.06
N ARG A 416 17.90 22.78 -46.91
CA ARG A 416 18.91 22.01 -46.21
C ARG A 416 19.21 20.86 -47.17
N LYS A 417 20.34 21.00 -47.87
CA LYS A 417 20.94 19.96 -48.69
C LYS A 417 20.94 18.69 -47.82
N HIS A 418 20.21 17.67 -48.26
CA HIS A 418 20.09 16.37 -47.60
C HIS A 418 21.48 15.87 -47.19
N GLY A 419 21.82 16.10 -45.93
CA GLY A 419 22.80 15.31 -45.19
C GLY A 419 21.96 14.50 -44.23
N ASP A 420 21.87 13.21 -44.50
CA ASP A 420 21.12 12.22 -43.72
C ASP A 420 21.48 12.35 -42.23
N SER A 421 20.63 13.07 -41.50
CA SER A 421 20.69 13.17 -40.05
C SER A 421 19.31 12.88 -39.53
N SER A 422 19.19 11.63 -39.07
CA SER A 422 18.11 11.04 -38.31
C SER A 422 17.55 11.99 -37.26
N SER A 423 16.47 12.71 -37.61
CA SER A 423 15.76 13.64 -36.72
C SER A 423 14.26 13.33 -36.59
N SER A 424 13.79 12.25 -37.24
CA SER A 424 12.43 11.70 -37.07
C SER A 424 12.31 10.82 -35.82
N ASP A 425 13.44 10.52 -35.16
CA ASP A 425 13.50 9.55 -34.07
C ASP A 425 13.17 10.15 -32.69
N SER A 426 13.11 11.48 -32.52
CA SER A 426 12.87 12.07 -31.19
C SER A 426 11.47 11.82 -30.64
N GLY A 427 10.42 11.95 -31.47
CA GLY A 427 9.04 11.68 -31.07
C GLY A 427 8.77 10.18 -30.83
N ASN A 428 9.35 9.33 -31.68
CA ASN A 428 9.27 7.87 -31.49
C ASN A 428 10.09 7.41 -30.30
N ARG A 429 11.23 8.04 -30.00
CA ARG A 429 12.05 7.72 -28.83
C ARG A 429 11.40 8.19 -27.53
N LEU A 430 10.63 9.28 -27.54
CA LEU A 430 9.84 9.69 -26.39
C LEU A 430 8.67 8.74 -26.15
N LYS A 431 7.88 8.42 -27.18
CA LYS A 431 6.82 7.41 -27.05
C LYS A 431 7.38 6.06 -26.62
N LYS A 432 8.52 5.64 -27.18
CA LYS A 432 9.23 4.42 -26.78
C LYS A 432 9.77 4.48 -25.36
N MET A 433 10.24 5.64 -24.90
CA MET A 433 10.69 5.83 -23.51
C MET A 433 9.50 5.80 -22.54
N GLN A 434 8.38 6.44 -22.88
CA GLN A 434 7.15 6.41 -22.08
C GLN A 434 6.57 4.99 -22.01
N LEU A 435 6.52 4.29 -23.15
CA LEU A 435 6.09 2.89 -23.22
C LEU A 435 7.03 2.00 -22.40
N GLN A 436 8.34 2.19 -22.52
CA GLN A 436 9.35 1.44 -21.76
C GLN A 436 9.28 1.74 -20.27
N MET A 437 8.92 2.96 -19.87
CA MET A 437 8.76 3.33 -18.47
C MET A 437 7.49 2.71 -17.89
N MET A 438 6.40 2.69 -18.66
CA MET A 438 5.16 2.00 -18.30
C MET A 438 5.35 0.48 -18.25
N GLU A 439 6.04 -0.10 -19.23
CA GLU A 439 6.37 -1.52 -19.32
C GLU A 439 7.31 -1.94 -18.18
N ASN A 440 8.33 -1.13 -17.85
CA ASN A 440 9.18 -1.37 -16.69
C ASN A 440 8.41 -1.26 -15.37
N THR A 441 7.46 -0.33 -15.27
CA THR A 441 6.62 -0.18 -14.06
C THR A 441 5.73 -1.40 -13.90
N MET A 442 5.07 -1.83 -14.98
CA MET A 442 4.20 -3.00 -14.99
C MET A 442 4.98 -4.30 -14.76
N MET A 443 6.16 -4.43 -15.37
CA MET A 443 7.06 -5.57 -15.18
C MET A 443 7.65 -5.61 -13.76
N SER A 444 7.94 -4.46 -13.16
CA SER A 444 8.38 -4.38 -11.76
C SER A 444 7.25 -4.75 -10.80
N GLN A 445 6.01 -4.35 -11.11
CA GLN A 445 4.84 -4.73 -10.32
C GLN A 445 4.54 -6.23 -10.44
N MET A 446 4.66 -6.79 -11.64
CA MET A 446 4.52 -8.22 -11.90
C MET A 446 5.62 -9.05 -11.23
N MET A 447 6.87 -8.56 -11.20
CA MET A 447 7.97 -9.21 -10.47
C MET A 447 7.71 -9.23 -8.97
N ARG A 448 7.23 -8.13 -8.38
CA ARG A 448 6.84 -8.10 -6.95
C ARG A 448 5.72 -9.08 -6.66
N PHE A 449 4.74 -9.18 -7.54
CA PHE A 449 3.65 -10.13 -7.37
C PHE A 449 4.12 -11.60 -7.45
N GLN A 450 5.05 -11.92 -8.35
CA GLN A 450 5.65 -13.24 -8.43
C GLN A 450 6.50 -13.57 -7.20
N GLU A 451 7.28 -12.63 -6.70
CA GLU A 451 8.05 -12.78 -5.47
C GLU A 451 7.13 -13.02 -4.27
N ASP A 452 6.02 -12.28 -4.16
CA ASP A 452 5.03 -12.47 -3.10
C ASP A 452 4.29 -13.82 -3.21
N GLU A 453 4.03 -14.31 -4.43
CA GLU A 453 3.40 -15.63 -4.61
C GLU A 453 4.38 -16.77 -4.34
N ALA A 454 5.66 -16.62 -4.69
CA ALA A 454 6.73 -17.54 -4.34
C ALA A 454 6.94 -17.60 -2.81
N ALA A 455 7.01 -16.45 -2.15
CA ALA A 455 7.12 -16.36 -0.69
C ALA A 455 5.91 -17.00 0.02
N ARG A 456 4.70 -16.81 -0.52
CA ARG A 456 3.48 -17.48 -0.01
C ARG A 456 3.45 -18.98 -0.29
N SER A 457 4.14 -19.46 -1.33
CA SER A 457 4.27 -20.90 -1.61
C SER A 457 5.25 -21.54 -0.63
N GLU A 458 6.41 -20.93 -0.43
CA GLU A 458 7.43 -21.41 0.50
C GLU A 458 6.90 -21.45 1.95
N ARG A 459 6.14 -20.43 2.36
CA ARG A 459 5.49 -20.41 3.68
C ARG A 459 4.51 -21.57 3.88
N ARG A 460 3.82 -22.00 2.81
CA ARG A 460 2.91 -23.17 2.85
C ARG A 460 3.69 -24.47 2.93
N GLU A 461 4.81 -24.61 2.23
CA GLU A 461 5.68 -25.77 2.36
C GLU A 461 6.28 -25.90 3.76
N LEU A 462 6.76 -24.80 4.34
CA LEU A 462 7.28 -24.78 5.70
C LEU A 462 6.20 -25.13 6.74
N GLN A 463 4.97 -24.66 6.52
CA GLN A 463 3.85 -25.01 7.38
C GLN A 463 3.47 -26.50 7.27
N CYS A 464 3.48 -27.07 6.06
CA CYS A 464 3.31 -28.51 5.86
C CYS A 464 4.40 -29.32 6.57
N GLN A 465 5.67 -28.91 6.45
CA GLN A 465 6.78 -29.60 7.13
C GLN A 465 6.67 -29.50 8.66
N GLN A 466 6.27 -28.36 9.22
CA GLN A 466 6.05 -28.24 10.66
C GLN A 466 4.88 -29.10 11.14
N MET A 467 3.78 -29.14 10.39
CA MET A 467 2.64 -30.01 10.70
C MET A 467 3.03 -31.49 10.68
N GLU A 468 3.88 -31.91 9.73
CA GLU A 468 4.38 -33.27 9.63
C GLU A 468 5.33 -33.65 10.77
N GLN A 469 6.07 -32.69 11.34
CA GLN A 469 6.89 -32.90 12.54
C GLN A 469 6.07 -32.99 13.83
N LEU A 470 4.95 -32.27 13.93
CA LEU A 470 4.11 -32.24 15.13
C LEU A 470 3.14 -33.42 15.23
N TYR A 471 2.79 -34.03 14.10
CA TYR A 471 1.95 -35.23 14.04
C TYR A 471 2.69 -36.37 13.36
N PRO A 472 3.66 -37.01 14.05
CA PRO A 472 4.26 -38.22 13.52
C PRO A 472 3.16 -39.26 13.29
N PRO A 473 3.13 -39.94 12.13
CA PRO A 473 2.07 -40.87 11.79
C PRO A 473 1.98 -41.94 12.89
N VAL A 474 0.83 -42.00 13.55
CA VAL A 474 0.58 -42.92 14.65
C VAL A 474 0.67 -44.35 14.09
N LEU A 475 1.79 -45.01 14.39
CA LEU A 475 1.93 -46.44 14.11
C LEU A 475 0.92 -47.19 14.97
N PRO A 476 0.08 -48.07 14.39
CA PRO A 476 -0.97 -48.77 15.12
C PRO A 476 -0.34 -49.64 16.21
N ALA A 477 -0.64 -49.31 17.46
CA ALA A 477 -0.13 -50.02 18.62
C ALA A 477 -0.70 -51.45 18.68
N THR A 478 0.20 -52.43 18.75
CA THR A 478 -0.11 -53.84 18.98
C THR A 478 -0.67 -54.06 20.39
N THR A 479 -1.98 -54.24 20.50
CA THR A 479 -2.66 -54.55 21.76
C THR A 479 -2.36 -56.00 22.20
N ARG A 480 -1.62 -56.18 23.30
CA ARG A 480 -1.52 -57.47 24.01
C ARG A 480 -2.80 -57.71 24.83
N ARG A 481 -3.34 -58.91 24.67
CA ARG A 481 -4.63 -59.41 25.15
C ARG A 481 -4.44 -60.31 26.39
N PRO A 482 -5.16 -60.12 27.51
CA PRO A 482 -5.36 -61.17 28.50
C PRO A 482 -6.56 -62.03 28.09
N ALA A 483 -6.41 -63.35 28.28
CA ALA A 483 -7.40 -64.36 27.94
C ALA A 483 -8.54 -64.42 28.97
N THR A 484 -9.79 -64.40 28.52
CA THR A 484 -10.89 -65.22 29.05
C THR A 484 -12.10 -65.16 28.10
N PRO A 485 -12.95 -66.21 28.07
CA PRO A 485 -13.67 -66.63 26.87
C PRO A 485 -15.14 -66.19 26.82
N GLY A 486 -15.61 -66.01 25.58
CA GLY A 486 -16.97 -66.30 25.14
C GLY A 486 -18.06 -65.31 25.56
N TYR A 487 -18.55 -64.51 24.61
CA TYR A 487 -19.85 -64.76 23.97
C TYR A 487 -20.05 -63.74 22.82
N HIS A 488 -20.71 -64.21 21.77
CA HIS A 488 -20.98 -63.51 20.51
C HIS A 488 -21.86 -62.27 20.70
N ILE A 489 -21.69 -61.25 19.84
CA ILE A 489 -22.71 -60.71 18.90
C ILE A 489 -22.06 -59.62 18.04
N SER A 490 -22.35 -59.70 16.74
CA SER A 490 -21.98 -58.79 15.65
C SER A 490 -22.51 -57.37 15.83
N ALA A 491 -21.71 -56.34 15.50
CA ALA A 491 -22.22 -55.04 15.05
C ALA A 491 -21.14 -54.25 14.29
N ALA A 492 -21.58 -53.49 13.30
CA ALA A 492 -20.81 -52.94 12.20
C ALA A 492 -19.87 -51.77 12.56
N LYS A 493 -18.79 -51.68 11.76
CA LYS A 493 -17.94 -50.52 11.48
C LYS A 493 -18.68 -49.17 11.56
N SER A 494 -18.17 -48.26 12.39
CA SER A 494 -18.25 -46.81 12.16
C SER A 494 -16.89 -46.18 12.51
N ALA A 495 -16.27 -45.57 11.51
CA ALA A 495 -15.06 -44.77 11.67
C ALA A 495 -15.42 -43.41 12.27
N PRO A 496 -14.54 -42.79 13.08
CA PRO A 496 -14.77 -41.45 13.60
C PRO A 496 -14.71 -40.42 12.47
N ILE A 497 -15.81 -39.70 12.27
CA ILE A 497 -15.91 -38.54 11.37
C ILE A 497 -15.06 -37.42 11.99
N ALA A 498 -14.02 -37.00 11.28
CA ALA A 498 -13.25 -35.82 11.61
C ALA A 498 -14.15 -34.58 11.43
N CYS A 499 -14.42 -33.86 12.52
CA CYS A 499 -15.07 -32.56 12.48
C CYS A 499 -14.08 -31.52 11.92
N SER A 500 -14.26 -31.08 10.67
CA SER A 500 -13.53 -29.94 10.12
C SER A 500 -14.10 -28.64 10.70
N SER A 501 -13.29 -27.93 11.47
CA SER A 501 -13.58 -26.61 12.04
C SER A 501 -13.38 -25.48 11.01
N SER A 502 -14.19 -25.50 9.94
CA SER A 502 -14.38 -24.36 9.03
C SER A 502 -15.87 -24.11 8.85
N PRO A 503 -16.48 -23.20 9.64
CA PRO A 503 -17.81 -22.70 9.33
C PRO A 503 -17.66 -21.81 8.09
N VAL A 504 -18.45 -22.03 7.05
CA VAL A 504 -18.41 -21.32 5.75
C VAL A 504 -17.33 -21.80 4.76
N SER A 505 -17.13 -23.10 4.66
CA SER A 505 -16.70 -23.74 3.41
C SER A 505 -17.52 -24.99 3.20
N GLY A 506 -18.84 -24.80 3.06
CA GLY A 506 -19.73 -25.89 2.67
C GLY A 506 -19.30 -26.38 1.29
N PRO A 507 -18.89 -27.65 1.13
CA PRO A 507 -18.58 -28.21 -0.18
C PRO A 507 -19.85 -28.13 -1.04
N GLY A 508 -19.86 -27.25 -2.05
CA GLY A 508 -20.92 -27.17 -3.05
C GLY A 508 -21.58 -25.79 -3.27
N LYS A 509 -21.24 -24.72 -2.54
CA LYS A 509 -21.84 -23.38 -2.77
C LYS A 509 -20.99 -22.41 -3.59
N GLU A 510 -19.68 -22.61 -3.69
CA GLU A 510 -18.77 -21.61 -4.27
C GLU A 510 -18.67 -21.61 -5.81
N ASP A 511 -19.29 -22.57 -6.50
CA ASP A 511 -19.19 -22.74 -7.96
C ASP A 511 -20.58 -22.78 -8.64
N THR A 512 -21.55 -22.00 -8.14
CA THR A 512 -22.84 -21.89 -8.85
C THR A 512 -22.69 -20.99 -10.08
N ARG A 513 -23.53 -21.22 -11.11
CA ARG A 513 -23.60 -20.35 -12.30
C ARG A 513 -23.89 -18.88 -11.91
N GLN A 514 -24.60 -18.67 -10.81
CA GLN A 514 -24.87 -17.34 -10.28
C GLN A 514 -23.59 -16.70 -9.74
N THR A 515 -22.74 -17.46 -9.04
CA THR A 515 -21.44 -16.96 -8.53
C THR A 515 -20.53 -16.48 -9.66
N VAL A 516 -20.55 -17.15 -10.82
CA VAL A 516 -19.77 -16.74 -12.01
C VAL A 516 -20.32 -15.45 -12.62
N LYS A 517 -21.65 -15.29 -12.69
CA LYS A 517 -22.29 -14.03 -13.13
C LYS A 517 -22.00 -12.88 -12.17
N ASP A 518 -22.11 -13.13 -10.86
CA ASP A 518 -21.81 -12.13 -9.83
C ASP A 518 -20.34 -11.70 -9.89
N PHE A 519 -19.43 -12.65 -10.18
CA PHE A 519 -18.01 -12.38 -10.41
C PHE A 519 -17.79 -11.44 -11.60
N PHE A 520 -18.34 -11.75 -12.78
CA PHE A 520 -18.15 -10.91 -13.96
C PHE A 520 -18.85 -9.55 -13.82
N LYS A 521 -20.04 -9.50 -13.23
CA LYS A 521 -20.73 -8.24 -12.92
C LYS A 521 -19.88 -7.34 -12.01
N TRP A 522 -19.28 -7.91 -10.97
CA TRP A 522 -18.35 -7.18 -10.11
C TRP A 522 -17.11 -6.73 -10.89
N LEU A 523 -16.51 -7.61 -11.70
CA LEU A 523 -15.28 -7.34 -12.45
C LEU A 523 -15.47 -6.23 -13.49
N ILE A 524 -16.54 -6.29 -14.29
CA ILE A 524 -16.88 -5.29 -15.32
C ILE A 524 -17.13 -3.92 -14.67
N ALA A 525 -17.77 -3.88 -13.50
CA ALA A 525 -18.01 -2.64 -12.76
C ALA A 525 -16.71 -1.97 -12.26
N GLN A 526 -15.60 -2.73 -12.10
CA GLN A 526 -14.29 -2.17 -11.74
C GLN A 526 -13.52 -1.61 -12.95
N GLN A 527 -13.92 -1.96 -14.18
CA GLN A 527 -13.20 -1.51 -15.37
C GLN A 527 -13.70 -0.14 -15.86
N PRO A 528 -12.78 0.72 -16.36
CA PRO A 528 -13.17 1.93 -17.10
C PRO A 528 -13.94 1.54 -18.37
N ASP A 529 -14.79 2.44 -18.87
CA ASP A 529 -15.73 2.14 -19.96
C ASP A 529 -15.03 1.59 -21.22
N ASP A 530 -13.85 2.09 -21.55
CA ASP A 530 -13.04 1.65 -22.69
C ASP A 530 -12.61 0.18 -22.60
N ASP A 531 -12.39 -0.31 -21.37
CA ASP A 531 -11.89 -1.66 -21.11
C ASP A 531 -13.00 -2.65 -20.77
N ARG A 532 -14.28 -2.25 -20.76
CA ARG A 532 -15.39 -3.16 -20.37
C ARG A 532 -15.67 -4.25 -21.40
N LYS A 533 -15.59 -3.93 -22.70
CA LYS A 533 -16.01 -4.82 -23.79
C LYS A 533 -15.30 -6.19 -23.78
N PRO A 534 -13.98 -6.29 -23.55
CA PRO A 534 -13.30 -7.57 -23.44
C PRO A 534 -13.80 -8.45 -22.28
N TYR A 535 -14.14 -7.85 -21.13
CA TYR A 535 -14.66 -8.59 -19.98
C TYR A 535 -16.13 -8.99 -20.14
N GLU A 536 -16.95 -8.18 -20.83
CA GLU A 536 -18.31 -8.56 -21.24
C GLU A 536 -18.30 -9.74 -22.22
N ALA A 537 -17.34 -9.75 -23.16
CA ALA A 537 -17.15 -10.89 -24.06
C ALA A 537 -16.75 -12.15 -23.28
N ALA A 538 -15.83 -12.03 -22.32
CA ALA A 538 -15.43 -13.12 -21.43
C ALA A 538 -16.59 -13.63 -20.57
N GLU A 539 -17.45 -12.74 -20.05
CA GLU A 539 -18.66 -13.11 -19.30
C GLU A 539 -19.60 -13.96 -20.16
N ARG A 540 -19.92 -13.50 -21.38
CA ARG A 540 -20.82 -14.24 -22.29
C ARG A 540 -20.31 -15.65 -22.54
N VAL A 541 -19.03 -15.78 -22.89
CA VAL A 541 -18.40 -17.09 -23.16
C VAL A 541 -18.39 -17.97 -21.91
N ALA A 542 -18.03 -17.43 -20.74
CA ALA A 542 -18.02 -18.18 -19.49
C ALA A 542 -19.41 -18.71 -19.10
N VAL A 543 -20.45 -17.90 -19.33
CA VAL A 543 -21.85 -18.27 -19.03
C VAL A 543 -22.40 -19.27 -20.05
N GLU A 544 -22.00 -19.18 -21.32
CA GLU A 544 -22.38 -20.08 -22.41
C GLU A 544 -21.73 -21.45 -22.26
N GLU A 545 -20.42 -21.50 -22.02
CA GLU A 545 -19.64 -22.73 -21.85
C GLU A 545 -19.73 -23.34 -20.44
N MET A 546 -20.55 -22.74 -19.57
CA MET A 546 -20.78 -23.17 -18.19
C MET A 546 -19.48 -23.31 -17.37
N TRP A 547 -18.54 -22.39 -17.58
CA TRP A 547 -17.29 -22.37 -16.83
C TRP A 547 -17.54 -22.08 -15.35
N THR A 548 -16.83 -22.80 -14.48
CA THR A 548 -16.84 -22.62 -13.03
C THR A 548 -15.75 -21.66 -12.58
N ILE A 549 -15.78 -21.19 -11.32
CA ILE A 549 -14.71 -20.34 -10.78
C ILE A 549 -13.38 -21.11 -10.77
N LYS A 550 -13.42 -22.44 -10.66
CA LYS A 550 -12.26 -23.31 -10.80
C LYS A 550 -11.68 -23.26 -12.23
N ASP A 551 -12.52 -23.32 -13.26
CA ASP A 551 -12.08 -23.26 -14.67
C ASP A 551 -11.44 -21.90 -14.98
N LEU A 552 -12.05 -20.81 -14.51
CA LEU A 552 -11.50 -19.45 -14.68
C LEU A 552 -10.12 -19.29 -14.03
N LYS A 553 -9.86 -19.96 -12.90
CA LYS A 553 -8.51 -19.98 -12.29
C LYS A 553 -7.52 -20.81 -13.09
N GLU A 554 -7.98 -21.89 -13.71
CA GLU A 554 -7.13 -22.77 -14.51
C GLU A 554 -6.71 -22.12 -15.83
N MET A 555 -7.50 -21.18 -16.34
CA MET A 555 -7.16 -20.38 -17.53
C MET A 555 -5.92 -19.50 -17.38
N ALA A 556 -5.47 -19.21 -16.16
CA ALA A 556 -4.19 -18.52 -15.97
C ALA A 556 -2.97 -19.37 -16.35
N LYS A 557 -3.12 -20.69 -16.53
CA LYS A 557 -2.06 -21.57 -17.01
C LYS A 557 -1.89 -21.38 -18.51
N VAL A 558 -0.95 -20.52 -18.90
CA VAL A 558 -0.56 -20.32 -20.30
C VAL A 558 -0.18 -21.67 -20.91
N LYS A 559 -0.81 -22.03 -22.05
CA LYS A 559 -0.76 -23.35 -22.73
C LYS A 559 -1.67 -24.46 -22.18
N GLY A 560 -2.44 -24.21 -21.12
CA GLY A 560 -3.48 -25.15 -20.67
C GLY A 560 -4.62 -25.27 -21.69
N ASP A 561 -5.31 -26.41 -21.71
CA ASP A 561 -6.39 -26.66 -22.68
C ASP A 561 -7.50 -25.60 -22.57
N LEU A 562 -7.89 -25.22 -21.36
CA LEU A 562 -8.88 -24.16 -21.12
C LEU A 562 -8.39 -22.78 -21.57
N TYR A 563 -7.10 -22.47 -21.42
CA TYR A 563 -6.51 -21.23 -21.92
C TYR A 563 -6.51 -21.20 -23.46
N ASN A 564 -6.09 -22.30 -24.09
CA ASN A 564 -6.09 -22.44 -25.56
C ASN A 564 -7.51 -22.37 -26.12
N LEU A 565 -8.47 -22.95 -25.40
CA LEU A 565 -9.88 -22.88 -25.74
C LEU A 565 -10.37 -21.43 -25.67
N ALA A 566 -10.13 -20.72 -24.55
CA ALA A 566 -10.53 -19.34 -24.36
C ALA A 566 -9.93 -18.39 -25.43
N VAL A 567 -8.63 -18.47 -25.67
CA VAL A 567 -7.92 -17.55 -26.57
C VAL A 567 -8.10 -17.93 -28.04
N ASN A 568 -7.91 -19.20 -28.42
CA ASN A 568 -7.90 -19.57 -29.83
C ASN A 568 -9.29 -19.90 -30.40
N LYS A 569 -10.20 -20.46 -29.58
CA LYS A 569 -11.55 -20.83 -30.03
C LYS A 569 -12.53 -19.67 -29.87
N TYR A 570 -12.50 -19.00 -28.71
CA TYR A 570 -13.43 -17.92 -28.38
C TYR A 570 -12.87 -16.52 -28.62
N ASN A 571 -11.62 -16.39 -29.09
CA ASN A 571 -10.95 -15.11 -29.35
C ASN A 571 -10.98 -14.14 -28.16
N LEU A 572 -10.94 -14.67 -26.93
CA LEU A 572 -10.79 -13.83 -25.75
C LEU A 572 -9.39 -13.23 -25.70
N GLU A 573 -9.29 -11.97 -25.29
CA GLU A 573 -8.01 -11.29 -25.19
C GLU A 573 -7.11 -11.96 -24.15
N ASP A 574 -5.85 -12.22 -24.53
CA ASP A 574 -4.88 -12.90 -23.68
C ASP A 574 -4.71 -12.22 -22.31
N GLY A 575 -4.67 -10.88 -22.30
CA GLY A 575 -4.55 -10.08 -21.08
C GLY A 575 -5.71 -10.32 -20.11
N VAL A 576 -6.94 -10.38 -20.62
CA VAL A 576 -8.14 -10.66 -19.82
C VAL A 576 -8.04 -12.06 -19.20
N VAL A 577 -7.80 -13.08 -20.04
CA VAL A 577 -7.79 -14.49 -19.62
C VAL A 577 -6.73 -14.76 -18.54
N ARG A 578 -5.54 -14.15 -18.65
CA ARG A 578 -4.46 -14.32 -17.66
C ARG A 578 -4.78 -13.69 -16.32
N HIS A 579 -5.51 -12.56 -16.29
CA HIS A 579 -5.83 -11.86 -15.06
C HIS A 579 -7.01 -12.44 -14.29
N LEU A 580 -7.85 -13.28 -14.91
CA LEU A 580 -9.03 -13.88 -14.26
C LEU A 580 -8.70 -14.60 -12.94
N LYS A 581 -7.55 -15.27 -12.80
CA LYS A 581 -7.14 -15.92 -11.54
C LYS A 581 -6.98 -14.92 -10.40
N GLU A 582 -6.33 -13.79 -10.65
CA GLU A 582 -6.10 -12.78 -9.63
C GLU A 582 -7.38 -12.02 -9.29
N GLU A 583 -8.18 -11.70 -10.31
CA GLU A 583 -9.47 -11.06 -10.11
C GLU A 583 -10.44 -11.94 -9.33
N VAL A 584 -10.47 -13.26 -9.59
CA VAL A 584 -11.23 -14.22 -8.78
C VAL A 584 -10.77 -14.21 -7.31
N ARG A 585 -9.48 -14.00 -7.05
CA ARG A 585 -8.94 -13.90 -5.66
C ARG A 585 -9.45 -12.63 -4.98
N ARG A 586 -9.44 -11.49 -5.68
CA ARG A 586 -9.98 -10.21 -5.17
C ARG A 586 -11.49 -10.32 -4.92
N PHE A 587 -12.23 -10.84 -5.88
CA PHE A 587 -13.67 -11.09 -5.78
C PHE A 587 -14.03 -11.93 -4.56
N LYS A 588 -13.33 -13.04 -4.29
CA LYS A 588 -13.63 -13.89 -3.13
C LYS A 588 -13.55 -13.14 -1.79
N THR A 589 -12.66 -12.15 -1.68
CA THR A 589 -12.52 -11.33 -0.45
C THR A 589 -13.75 -10.44 -0.28
N VAL A 590 -14.19 -9.79 -1.36
CA VAL A 590 -15.38 -8.93 -1.38
C VAL A 590 -16.66 -9.76 -1.17
N TYR A 591 -16.79 -10.87 -1.89
CA TYR A 591 -17.97 -11.74 -1.85
C TYR A 591 -18.19 -12.34 -0.46
N ARG A 592 -17.14 -12.81 0.23
CA ARG A 592 -17.26 -13.31 1.62
C ARG A 592 -17.77 -12.24 2.58
N THR A 593 -17.28 -11.02 2.42
CA THR A 593 -17.71 -9.88 3.25
C THR A 593 -19.18 -9.56 3.01
N ALA A 594 -19.60 -9.53 1.74
CA ALA A 594 -21.00 -9.29 1.36
C ALA A 594 -21.94 -10.44 1.80
N SER A 595 -21.55 -11.69 1.61
CA SER A 595 -22.34 -12.85 2.06
C SER A 595 -22.49 -12.89 3.58
N SER A 596 -21.43 -12.55 4.33
CA SER A 596 -21.51 -12.46 5.79
C SER A 596 -22.50 -11.39 6.27
N LEU A 597 -22.57 -10.25 5.59
CA LEU A 597 -23.54 -9.19 5.89
C LEU A 597 -24.98 -9.63 5.60
N VAL A 598 -25.21 -10.32 4.49
CA VAL A 598 -26.55 -10.85 4.14
C VAL A 598 -27.00 -11.93 5.12
N GLU A 599 -26.09 -12.82 5.54
CA GLU A 599 -26.39 -13.83 6.57
C GLU A 599 -26.72 -13.18 7.92
N MET A 600 -26.00 -12.14 8.33
CA MET A 600 -26.32 -11.38 9.55
C MET A 600 -27.69 -10.69 9.45
N GLY A 601 -28.03 -10.10 8.31
CA GLY A 601 -29.34 -9.50 8.09
C GLY A 601 -30.49 -10.52 8.07
N SER A 602 -30.25 -11.71 7.51
CA SER A 602 -31.27 -12.78 7.46
C SER A 602 -31.57 -13.37 8.84
N ASN A 603 -30.55 -13.47 9.71
CA ASN A 603 -30.74 -13.95 11.08
C ASN A 603 -31.54 -12.97 11.93
N LEU A 604 -31.35 -11.66 11.75
CA LEU A 604 -32.11 -10.62 12.47
C LEU A 604 -33.58 -10.57 12.04
N ALA A 605 -33.87 -10.84 10.77
CA ALA A 605 -35.24 -10.91 10.26
C ALA A 605 -36.01 -12.14 10.77
N GLY A 606 -35.30 -13.25 11.06
CA GLY A 606 -35.89 -14.49 11.55
C GLY A 606 -36.29 -14.48 13.04
N GLU A 607 -35.68 -13.61 13.87
CA GLU A 607 -36.00 -13.50 15.30
C GLU A 607 -37.16 -12.53 15.60
N SER A 608 -37.65 -11.80 14.59
CA SER A 608 -38.75 -10.84 14.73
C SER A 608 -40.12 -11.41 14.28
N GLY A 609 -40.19 -12.71 13.98
CA GLY A 609 -41.37 -13.40 13.42
C GLY A 609 -42.07 -14.35 14.38
#